data_AF-A0A8J2RCV8-F1
#
_entry.id   AF-A0A8J2RCV8-F1
#
_cell.length_a   1.000
_cell.length_b   1.000
_cell.length_c   1.000
_cell.angle_alpha   90.00
_cell.angle_beta   90.00
_cell.angle_gamma   90.00
#
_symmetry.space_group_name_H-M   'P 1'
#
loop_
_entity.id
_entity.type
_entity.pdbx_description
1 polymer ?
#
loop_
_entity_poly.entity_id
_entity_poly.type
_entity_poly.pdbx_seq_one_letter_code
_entity_poly.pdbx_strand_id
1 'polypeptide(L)'
;MLLLSHLLLVMTSCWLVSGQSVPTVPCYGPDCSVTKSTTESITGDSTSTTSTTPSTTTFTTPPTTTPPSGSIQRTVVFIYKVTQPNQDMFIRGGIDSAIVRPICQGDQDAETSKCAISIETNSLGTGTSWQKYDAWRIGDTKLDWYGAQKGQGTYNGALAQGTPMAWTTDNPAAPEYQPLNKWGDAHWMVDFDMDCSETEMGWFDVKAFLTNFGWESDIVQYPCSGPDGSDPTPYSGTKNHMARCGFINRFNFNAGSCEIIAF
;
A
#
# COMPACT_ATOMS: atom_id res chain seq x y z
N MET A 1 3.01 46.22 41.86
CA MET A 1 3.84 45.10 41.39
C MET A 1 2.87 43.97 41.03
N LEU A 2 2.88 43.55 39.76
CA LEU A 2 2.06 42.51 39.08
C LEU A 2 0.54 42.78 38.96
N LEU A 3 0.05 43.30 37.83
CA LEU A 3 -0.33 42.62 36.55
C LEU A 3 -1.56 41.71 36.67
N LEU A 4 -2.76 42.29 36.45
CA LEU A 4 -3.95 41.60 35.96
C LEU A 4 -4.00 41.78 34.44
N SER A 5 -3.88 40.67 33.69
CA SER A 5 -3.95 40.66 32.23
C SER A 5 -5.30 40.11 31.76
N HIS A 6 -6.10 41.02 31.20
CA HIS A 6 -6.99 40.90 30.03
C HIS A 6 -7.53 39.52 29.64
N LEU A 7 -8.85 39.34 29.83
CA LEU A 7 -9.67 38.47 29.00
C LEU A 7 -10.53 39.36 28.10
N LEU A 8 -10.09 39.56 26.85
CA LEU A 8 -10.84 40.30 25.85
C LEU A 8 -11.70 39.32 25.04
N LEU A 9 -13.02 39.49 25.16
CA LEU A 9 -14.04 38.79 24.41
C LEU A 9 -13.97 39.24 22.94
N VAL A 10 -13.57 38.35 22.03
CA VAL A 10 -13.68 38.60 20.58
C VAL A 10 -14.90 37.86 20.06
N MET A 11 -16.04 38.56 20.02
CA MET A 11 -17.09 38.28 19.05
C MET A 11 -16.58 38.78 17.69
N THR A 12 -16.55 37.93 16.67
CA THR A 12 -16.46 38.40 15.29
C THR A 12 -17.59 37.82 14.47
N SER A 13 -18.30 38.77 13.86
CA SER A 13 -19.57 38.63 13.19
C SER A 13 -19.45 37.95 11.83
N CYS A 14 -20.50 37.23 11.49
CA CYS A 14 -20.83 36.79 10.15
C CYS A 14 -20.94 38.00 9.21
N TRP A 15 -20.14 38.02 8.14
CA TRP A 15 -20.37 38.86 6.96
C TRP A 15 -20.42 37.95 5.74
N LEU A 16 -21.59 37.89 5.10
CA LEU A 16 -21.70 37.53 3.70
C LEU A 16 -21.05 38.65 2.88
N VAL A 17 -20.08 38.31 2.03
CA VAL A 17 -19.68 39.16 0.91
C VAL A 17 -19.92 38.38 -0.36
N SER A 18 -20.85 38.89 -1.16
CA SER A 18 -21.08 38.49 -2.54
C SER A 18 -19.95 38.98 -3.44
N GLY A 19 -19.58 38.17 -4.42
CA GLY A 19 -18.92 38.65 -5.65
C GLY A 19 -17.41 38.77 -5.55
N GLN A 20 -16.72 37.67 -5.86
CA GLN A 20 -15.37 37.74 -6.42
C GLN A 20 -15.26 36.76 -7.57
N SER A 21 -14.94 37.32 -8.73
CA SER A 21 -14.63 36.65 -9.99
C SER A 21 -13.51 35.63 -9.79
N VAL A 22 -13.76 34.38 -10.16
CA VAL A 22 -12.74 33.32 -10.23
C VAL A 22 -11.71 33.71 -11.30
N PRO A 23 -10.40 33.73 -10.99
CA PRO A 23 -9.37 33.86 -12.02
C PRO A 23 -9.39 32.60 -12.89
N THR A 24 -9.73 32.77 -14.16
CA THR A 24 -9.62 31.71 -15.17
C THR A 24 -8.14 31.40 -15.40
N VAL A 25 -7.67 30.25 -14.93
CA VAL A 25 -6.38 29.69 -15.32
C VAL A 25 -6.49 29.27 -16.79
N PRO A 26 -5.61 29.75 -17.69
CA PRO A 26 -5.63 29.32 -19.09
C PRO A 26 -5.09 27.88 -19.19
N CYS A 27 -5.92 26.96 -19.66
CA CYS A 27 -5.51 25.61 -20.03
C CYS A 27 -4.70 25.68 -21.33
N TYR A 28 -3.47 25.19 -21.34
CA TYR A 28 -2.69 24.91 -22.55
C TYR A 28 -2.48 23.39 -22.65
N GLY A 29 -3.13 22.77 -23.64
CA GLY A 29 -3.06 21.34 -23.95
C GLY A 29 -4.09 20.97 -25.03
N PRO A 30 -3.88 19.90 -25.81
CA PRO A 30 -4.58 19.67 -27.09
C PRO A 30 -6.08 19.32 -27.00
N ASP A 31 -6.68 19.28 -25.81
CA ASP A 31 -8.06 18.82 -25.59
C ASP A 31 -9.06 19.93 -25.21
N CYS A 32 -8.90 21.15 -25.73
CA CYS A 32 -9.93 22.18 -25.62
C CYS A 32 -10.79 22.23 -26.89
N SER A 33 -11.76 21.32 -26.99
CA SER A 33 -12.84 21.40 -27.99
C SER A 33 -14.01 22.23 -27.44
N VAL A 34 -14.32 23.31 -28.15
CA VAL A 34 -15.34 24.33 -27.87
C VAL A 34 -16.74 23.72 -27.86
N THR A 35 -17.45 23.75 -26.73
CA THR A 35 -18.90 23.57 -26.68
C THR A 35 -19.62 24.91 -26.71
N LYS A 36 -20.32 25.11 -27.83
CA LYS A 36 -21.15 26.26 -28.18
C LYS A 36 -22.36 26.36 -27.25
N SER A 37 -22.53 27.52 -26.62
CA SER A 37 -23.70 27.89 -25.82
C SER A 37 -24.98 27.80 -26.65
N THR A 38 -25.99 27.08 -26.15
CA THR A 38 -27.35 27.10 -26.71
C THR A 38 -28.34 27.37 -25.61
N THR A 39 -29.07 28.47 -25.77
CA THR A 39 -30.15 28.99 -24.94
C THR A 39 -31.36 28.04 -24.98
N GLU A 40 -31.81 27.57 -23.82
CA GLU A 40 -33.11 26.89 -23.69
C GLU A 40 -34.25 27.92 -23.73
N SER A 41 -35.24 27.67 -24.58
CA SER A 41 -36.56 28.31 -24.56
C SER A 41 -37.60 27.27 -24.20
N ILE A 42 -38.42 27.58 -23.19
CA ILE A 42 -39.51 26.77 -22.66
C ILE A 42 -40.74 26.91 -23.57
N THR A 43 -41.37 25.77 -23.91
CA THR A 43 -42.78 25.51 -24.28
C THR A 43 -42.80 24.13 -24.96
N GLY A 44 -43.72 23.18 -24.77
CA GLY A 44 -44.92 23.00 -23.99
C GLY A 44 -45.50 21.64 -24.41
N ASP A 45 -46.08 20.91 -23.45
CA ASP A 45 -47.16 19.91 -23.54
C ASP A 45 -47.10 18.76 -24.59
N SER A 46 -46.97 17.52 -24.11
CA SER A 46 -47.99 16.47 -24.32
C SER A 46 -47.55 15.10 -23.81
N THR A 47 -48.55 14.43 -23.25
CA THR A 47 -48.56 13.14 -22.57
C THR A 47 -48.26 11.98 -23.52
N SER A 48 -47.37 11.07 -23.13
CA SER A 48 -47.33 9.70 -23.66
C SER A 48 -46.68 8.75 -22.66
N THR A 49 -47.51 7.87 -22.10
CA THR A 49 -47.15 6.81 -21.18
C THR A 49 -46.50 5.66 -21.95
N THR A 50 -45.21 5.37 -21.72
CA THR A 50 -44.61 4.10 -22.15
C THR A 50 -43.72 3.57 -21.02
N SER A 51 -44.02 2.35 -20.57
CA SER A 51 -43.25 1.60 -19.57
C SER A 51 -41.84 1.31 -20.09
N THR A 52 -40.82 1.74 -19.36
CA THR A 52 -39.44 1.29 -19.55
C THR A 52 -38.96 0.60 -18.28
N THR A 53 -38.85 -0.72 -18.39
CA THR A 53 -38.11 -1.60 -17.47
C THR A 53 -36.71 -1.02 -17.20
N PRO A 54 -36.18 -1.04 -15.96
CA PRO A 54 -34.80 -0.63 -15.74
C PRO A 54 -33.88 -1.68 -16.38
N SER A 55 -33.17 -1.30 -17.42
CA SER A 55 -32.06 -2.08 -17.96
C SER A 55 -31.01 -2.24 -16.87
N THR A 56 -30.85 -3.46 -16.39
CA THR A 56 -29.73 -3.87 -15.55
C THR A 56 -28.44 -3.68 -16.34
N THR A 57 -27.68 -2.64 -16.02
CA THR A 57 -26.33 -2.44 -16.51
C THR A 57 -25.47 -3.56 -15.94
N THR A 58 -25.23 -4.60 -16.73
CA THR A 58 -24.21 -5.62 -16.45
C THR A 58 -22.84 -4.95 -16.52
N PHE A 59 -22.27 -4.66 -15.35
CA PHE A 59 -20.85 -4.35 -15.22
C PHE A 59 -20.07 -5.56 -15.71
N THR A 60 -19.40 -5.43 -16.84
CA THR A 60 -18.45 -6.44 -17.32
C THR A 60 -17.15 -6.20 -16.58
N THR A 61 -16.85 -7.07 -15.62
CA THR A 61 -15.60 -7.04 -14.84
C THR A 61 -14.40 -7.14 -15.81
N PRO A 62 -13.40 -6.24 -15.72
CA PRO A 62 -12.14 -6.42 -16.43
C PRO A 62 -11.48 -7.75 -16.00
N PRO A 63 -10.69 -8.40 -16.87
CA PRO A 63 -10.09 -9.68 -16.55
C PRO A 63 -9.07 -9.49 -15.43
N THR A 64 -9.45 -9.86 -14.20
CA THR A 64 -8.51 -10.04 -13.11
C THR A 64 -7.61 -11.21 -13.49
N THR A 65 -6.32 -10.95 -13.70
CA THR A 65 -5.30 -11.99 -13.83
C THR A 65 -5.47 -12.95 -12.65
N THR A 66 -5.91 -14.17 -12.94
CA THR A 66 -6.24 -15.15 -11.90
C THR A 66 -4.93 -15.52 -11.20
N PRO A 67 -4.85 -15.44 -9.85
CA PRO A 67 -3.65 -15.85 -9.15
C PRO A 67 -3.28 -17.30 -9.53
N PRO A 68 -1.99 -17.65 -9.55
CA PRO A 68 -1.58 -18.97 -9.99
C PRO A 68 -2.22 -20.06 -9.11
N SER A 69 -2.44 -21.25 -9.67
CA SER A 69 -3.13 -22.34 -8.99
C SER A 69 -2.25 -22.96 -7.90
N GLY A 70 -2.63 -22.78 -6.64
CA GLY A 70 -1.97 -23.32 -5.45
C GLY A 70 -2.23 -22.41 -4.26
N SER A 71 -2.35 -22.96 -3.04
CA SER A 71 -2.50 -22.12 -1.85
C SER A 71 -1.21 -21.37 -1.54
N ILE A 72 -0.05 -22.00 -1.75
CA ILE A 72 1.25 -21.34 -1.61
C ILE A 72 1.67 -20.69 -2.93
N GLN A 73 1.92 -19.39 -2.92
CA GLN A 73 2.43 -18.63 -4.07
C GLN A 73 3.64 -17.79 -3.70
N ARG A 74 4.66 -17.81 -4.56
CA ARG A 74 5.77 -16.86 -4.48
C ARG A 74 5.22 -15.45 -4.55
N THR A 75 5.64 -14.59 -3.62
CA THR A 75 5.19 -13.22 -3.49
C THR A 75 6.41 -12.37 -3.17
N VAL A 76 6.54 -11.26 -3.88
CA VAL A 76 7.67 -10.33 -3.68
C VAL A 76 7.13 -8.98 -3.28
N VAL A 77 7.76 -8.36 -2.28
CA VAL A 77 7.46 -7.00 -1.85
C VAL A 77 8.70 -6.15 -1.97
N PHE A 78 8.58 -5.05 -2.71
CA PHE A 78 9.54 -3.97 -2.79
C PHE A 78 9.00 -2.72 -2.09
N ILE A 79 9.85 -2.04 -1.33
CA ILE A 79 9.56 -0.71 -0.78
C ILE A 79 10.73 0.21 -1.12
N TYR A 80 10.46 1.25 -1.92
CA TYR A 80 11.47 2.23 -2.25
C TYR A 80 11.73 3.19 -1.09
N LYS A 81 12.97 3.26 -0.65
CA LYS A 81 13.47 4.27 0.29
C LYS A 81 14.99 4.35 0.29
N VAL A 82 15.52 5.54 0.00
CA VAL A 82 16.91 5.87 0.36
C VAL A 82 17.04 5.92 1.88
N THR A 83 17.90 5.05 2.40
CA THR A 83 18.19 4.90 3.83
C THR A 83 19.56 5.47 4.18
N GLN A 84 19.74 5.78 5.45
CA GLN A 84 21.04 6.14 6.01
C GLN A 84 21.81 4.89 6.45
N PRO A 85 23.13 4.97 6.63
CA PRO A 85 23.89 3.92 7.28
C PRO A 85 23.25 3.52 8.62
N ASN A 86 23.18 2.20 8.88
CA ASN A 86 22.54 1.60 10.06
C ASN A 86 21.01 1.75 10.13
N GLN A 87 20.36 2.12 9.03
CA GLN A 87 18.92 1.92 8.87
C GLN A 87 18.67 0.64 8.09
N ASP A 88 17.98 -0.29 8.73
CA ASP A 88 17.56 -1.58 8.19
C ASP A 88 16.04 -1.58 8.13
N MET A 89 15.48 -2.03 7.00
CA MET A 89 14.04 -2.05 6.78
C MET A 89 13.47 -3.44 7.07
N PHE A 90 12.34 -3.45 7.77
CA PHE A 90 11.49 -4.60 8.00
C PHE A 90 10.09 -4.27 7.49
N ILE A 91 9.33 -5.28 7.13
CA ILE A 91 7.87 -5.16 7.04
C ILE A 91 7.23 -5.86 8.22
N ARG A 92 6.08 -5.32 8.61
CA ARG A 92 5.09 -6.01 9.44
C ARG A 92 3.78 -5.95 8.70
N GLY A 93 2.97 -6.98 8.82
CA GLY A 93 1.80 -7.11 7.97
C GLY A 93 0.93 -8.29 8.32
N GLY A 94 0.09 -8.70 7.38
CA GLY A 94 -0.92 -9.73 7.58
C GLY A 94 -2.28 -9.17 7.19
N ILE A 95 -3.34 -9.59 7.86
CA ILE A 95 -4.66 -9.02 7.67
C ILE A 95 -4.88 -7.87 8.66
N ASP A 96 -5.34 -6.71 8.18
CA ASP A 96 -5.69 -5.60 9.07
C ASP A 96 -6.84 -6.02 10.00
N SER A 97 -6.52 -6.15 11.29
CA SER A 97 -7.47 -6.56 12.31
C SER A 97 -8.55 -5.51 12.60
N ALA A 98 -8.30 -4.23 12.35
CA ALA A 98 -9.26 -3.17 12.65
C ALA A 98 -10.31 -3.01 11.53
N ILE A 99 -9.90 -3.26 10.28
CA ILE A 99 -10.71 -2.98 9.09
C ILE A 99 -11.26 -4.27 8.47
N VAL A 100 -10.43 -5.30 8.33
CA VAL A 100 -10.74 -6.47 7.50
C VAL A 100 -11.20 -7.63 8.35
N ARG A 101 -10.46 -7.97 9.42
CA ARG A 101 -10.73 -9.15 10.24
C ARG A 101 -10.75 -8.83 11.75
N PRO A 102 -11.78 -8.10 12.25
CA PRO A 102 -11.95 -7.76 13.68
C PRO A 102 -11.80 -8.91 14.68
N ILE A 103 -12.10 -10.14 14.26
CA ILE A 103 -12.00 -11.33 15.11
C ILE A 103 -10.58 -11.59 15.63
N CYS A 104 -9.53 -11.03 15.01
CA CYS A 104 -8.14 -11.23 15.45
C CYS A 104 -7.55 -10.04 16.24
N GLN A 105 -8.30 -8.95 16.49
CA GLN A 105 -7.76 -7.70 17.06
C GLN A 105 -7.06 -7.85 18.43
N GLY A 106 -7.38 -8.89 19.19
CA GLY A 106 -6.76 -9.18 20.49
C GLY A 106 -5.68 -10.25 20.47
N ASP A 107 -5.46 -10.92 19.33
CA ASP A 107 -4.49 -12.01 19.22
C ASP A 107 -3.17 -11.49 18.64
N GLN A 108 -2.24 -11.21 19.56
CA GLN A 108 -0.94 -10.62 19.26
C GLN A 108 0.18 -11.64 19.07
N ASP A 109 -0.15 -12.93 19.09
CA ASP A 109 0.81 -14.00 18.87
C ASP A 109 0.73 -14.44 17.40
N ALA A 110 1.84 -14.33 16.68
CA ALA A 110 1.94 -14.70 15.27
C ALA A 110 1.54 -16.16 14.99
N GLU A 111 1.72 -17.06 15.98
CA GLU A 111 1.41 -18.49 15.82
C GLU A 111 -0.08 -18.80 15.94
N THR A 112 -0.84 -17.97 16.66
CA THR A 112 -2.27 -18.20 16.90
C THR A 112 -3.18 -17.22 16.16
N SER A 113 -2.66 -16.05 15.82
CA SER A 113 -3.44 -14.99 15.21
C SER A 113 -3.93 -15.38 13.82
N LYS A 114 -5.26 -15.35 13.64
CA LYS A 114 -5.90 -15.54 12.33
C LYS A 114 -5.62 -14.42 11.32
N CYS A 115 -4.86 -13.40 11.73
CA CYS A 115 -4.42 -12.32 10.86
C CYS A 115 -2.94 -12.42 10.50
N ALA A 116 -2.20 -13.33 11.12
CA ALA A 116 -0.88 -13.69 10.64
C ALA A 116 -1.01 -14.58 9.41
N ILE A 117 -0.10 -14.42 8.45
CA ILE A 117 -0.07 -15.19 7.21
C ILE A 117 1.22 -16.00 7.18
N SER A 118 1.09 -17.30 6.90
CA SER A 118 2.20 -18.23 6.77
C SER A 118 3.08 -17.85 5.60
N ILE A 119 4.38 -17.72 5.86
CA ILE A 119 5.40 -17.41 4.86
C ILE A 119 6.62 -18.32 5.03
N GLU A 120 7.31 -18.58 3.94
CA GLU A 120 8.67 -19.07 3.92
C GLU A 120 9.53 -18.07 3.15
N THR A 121 10.44 -17.38 3.85
CA THR A 121 11.32 -16.40 3.20
C THR A 121 12.37 -17.08 2.33
N ASN A 122 12.59 -16.53 1.13
CA ASN A 122 13.51 -17.04 0.14
C ASN A 122 14.89 -16.38 0.28
N SER A 123 15.97 -17.12 -0.02
CA SER A 123 17.29 -16.50 -0.10
C SER A 123 17.37 -15.55 -1.30
N LEU A 124 17.93 -14.37 -1.08
CA LEU A 124 18.23 -13.41 -2.16
C LEU A 124 19.61 -13.64 -2.78
N GLY A 125 20.39 -14.59 -2.26
CA GLY A 125 21.71 -14.92 -2.79
C GLY A 125 22.70 -15.29 -1.70
N THR A 126 23.98 -15.26 -2.05
CA THR A 126 25.09 -15.58 -1.14
C THR A 126 26.06 -14.41 -1.07
N GLY A 127 26.66 -14.17 0.09
CA GLY A 127 27.68 -13.13 0.27
C GLY A 127 27.35 -12.16 1.41
N THR A 128 28.25 -11.21 1.64
CA THR A 128 28.17 -10.28 2.79
C THR A 128 26.96 -9.35 2.73
N SER A 129 26.51 -8.97 1.52
CA SER A 129 25.35 -8.09 1.34
C SER A 129 24.04 -8.73 1.84
N TRP A 130 23.96 -10.05 1.92
CA TRP A 130 22.76 -10.79 2.35
C TRP A 130 22.81 -11.26 3.81
N GLN A 131 23.96 -11.17 4.49
CA GLN A 131 24.15 -11.75 5.83
C GLN A 131 23.13 -11.25 6.87
N LYS A 132 22.79 -9.95 6.85
CA LYS A 132 21.77 -9.38 7.73
C LYS A 132 20.40 -10.00 7.48
N TYR A 133 19.98 -9.98 6.22
CA TYR A 133 18.71 -10.54 5.75
C TYR A 133 18.62 -12.03 6.12
N ASP A 134 19.62 -12.82 5.77
CA ASP A 134 19.68 -14.25 6.05
C ASP A 134 19.69 -14.56 7.55
N ALA A 135 20.37 -13.75 8.37
CA ALA A 135 20.40 -13.96 9.81
C ALA A 135 19.04 -13.65 10.47
N TRP A 136 18.38 -12.57 10.06
CA TRP A 136 17.09 -12.16 10.62
C TRP A 136 15.90 -12.98 10.12
N ARG A 137 15.98 -13.57 8.93
CA ARG A 137 14.86 -14.36 8.37
C ARG A 137 14.76 -15.77 8.95
N ILE A 138 15.79 -16.24 9.65
CA ILE A 138 15.75 -17.55 10.33
C ILE A 138 14.63 -17.53 11.37
N GLY A 139 13.69 -18.48 11.28
CA GLY A 139 12.56 -18.58 12.20
C GLY A 139 11.46 -17.53 11.99
N ASP A 140 11.53 -16.76 10.90
CA ASP A 140 10.46 -15.90 10.41
C ASP A 140 9.54 -16.71 9.49
N THR A 141 8.41 -17.15 10.04
CA THR A 141 7.44 -18.07 9.41
C THR A 141 6.05 -17.45 9.25
N LYS A 142 5.84 -16.24 9.76
CA LYS A 142 4.58 -15.54 9.77
C LYS A 142 4.80 -14.07 9.42
N LEU A 143 4.03 -13.57 8.46
CA LEU A 143 3.85 -12.15 8.28
C LEU A 143 2.78 -11.67 9.29
N ASP A 144 3.22 -10.97 10.33
CA ASP A 144 2.36 -10.46 11.41
C ASP A 144 2.68 -8.99 11.80
N TRP A 145 1.84 -8.39 12.66
CA TRP A 145 1.92 -6.98 13.05
C TRP A 145 2.83 -6.68 14.25
N TYR A 146 3.30 -7.71 14.95
CA TYR A 146 3.82 -7.64 16.32
C TYR A 146 5.35 -7.71 16.41
N GLY A 147 6.02 -7.79 15.28
CA GLY A 147 7.47 -7.60 15.16
C GLY A 147 8.19 -8.92 15.01
N ALA A 148 9.27 -9.12 15.76
CA ALA A 148 10.02 -10.35 15.64
C ALA A 148 9.26 -11.53 16.25
N GLN A 149 9.17 -12.62 15.53
CA GLN A 149 8.65 -13.87 16.06
C GLN A 149 9.55 -14.43 17.16
N LYS A 150 8.95 -15.20 18.07
CA LYS A 150 9.70 -15.87 19.13
C LYS A 150 10.69 -16.87 18.52
N GLY A 151 11.98 -16.62 18.74
CA GLY A 151 13.04 -17.47 18.19
C GLY A 151 13.49 -17.07 16.80
N GLN A 152 12.94 -15.97 16.24
CA GLN A 152 13.48 -15.36 15.04
C GLN A 152 14.93 -14.94 15.27
N GLY A 153 15.74 -15.07 14.21
CA GLY A 153 17.17 -14.90 14.25
C GLY A 153 17.62 -13.47 14.58
N THR A 154 18.92 -13.35 14.84
CA THR A 154 19.56 -12.08 15.22
C THR A 154 20.82 -11.89 14.40
N TYR A 155 21.21 -10.64 14.19
CA TYR A 155 22.45 -10.30 13.50
C TYR A 155 23.33 -9.45 14.41
N ASN A 156 24.52 -9.94 14.76
CA ASN A 156 25.44 -9.27 15.69
C ASN A 156 24.77 -8.85 17.02
N GLY A 157 23.86 -9.68 17.53
CA GLY A 157 23.09 -9.42 18.75
C GLY A 157 21.90 -8.46 18.57
N ALA A 158 21.70 -7.87 17.39
CA ALA A 158 20.52 -7.07 17.09
C ALA A 158 19.33 -7.96 16.72
N LEU A 159 18.22 -7.77 17.43
CA LEU A 159 16.95 -8.44 17.17
C LEU A 159 16.34 -7.94 15.86
N ALA A 160 15.69 -8.84 15.11
CA ALA A 160 14.80 -8.46 14.02
C ALA A 160 13.67 -7.54 14.55
N GLN A 161 13.03 -6.79 13.65
CA GLN A 161 11.89 -5.93 13.98
C GLN A 161 10.66 -6.27 13.14
N GLY A 162 10.54 -7.51 12.65
CA GLY A 162 9.55 -7.98 11.70
C GLY A 162 10.18 -8.89 10.66
N THR A 163 9.51 -9.07 9.53
CA THR A 163 10.09 -9.74 8.36
C THR A 163 11.15 -8.84 7.73
N PRO A 164 12.42 -9.28 7.64
CA PRO A 164 13.50 -8.43 7.14
C PRO A 164 13.36 -8.17 5.64
N MET A 165 13.72 -6.97 5.22
CA MET A 165 13.95 -6.66 3.81
C MET A 165 15.45 -6.44 3.57
N ALA A 166 15.92 -6.68 2.35
CA ALA A 166 17.29 -6.38 1.94
C ALA A 166 17.31 -5.19 0.99
N TRP A 167 18.31 -4.31 1.11
CA TRP A 167 18.55 -3.26 0.13
C TRP A 167 19.00 -3.89 -1.20
N THR A 168 18.42 -3.49 -2.33
CA THR A 168 18.76 -4.05 -3.64
C THR A 168 18.97 -2.97 -4.71
N THR A 169 19.60 -3.38 -5.81
CA THR A 169 19.80 -2.56 -7.02
C THR A 169 19.53 -3.39 -8.29
N ASP A 170 19.30 -2.70 -9.41
CA ASP A 170 19.18 -3.30 -10.75
C ASP A 170 20.52 -3.35 -11.51
N ASN A 171 21.61 -2.88 -10.89
CA ASN A 171 22.95 -2.92 -11.49
C ASN A 171 23.58 -4.32 -11.37
N PRO A 172 23.77 -5.07 -12.49
CA PRO A 172 24.29 -6.44 -12.45
C PRO A 172 25.74 -6.58 -11.99
N ALA A 173 26.48 -5.47 -11.88
CA ALA A 173 27.84 -5.48 -11.35
C ALA A 173 27.91 -5.33 -9.82
N ALA A 174 26.80 -4.99 -9.16
CA ALA A 174 26.75 -4.78 -7.71
C ALA A 174 26.46 -6.09 -6.95
N PRO A 175 27.02 -6.27 -5.74
CA PRO A 175 26.73 -7.46 -4.93
C PRO A 175 25.27 -7.50 -4.44
N GLU A 176 24.59 -6.36 -4.37
CA GLU A 176 23.16 -6.23 -4.03
C GLU A 176 22.22 -6.38 -5.24
N TYR A 177 22.75 -6.79 -6.41
CA TYR A 177 21.94 -6.97 -7.61
C TYR A 177 20.82 -7.98 -7.37
N GLN A 178 19.59 -7.59 -7.72
CA GLN A 178 18.45 -8.51 -7.79
C GLN A 178 17.80 -8.44 -9.18
N PRO A 179 17.65 -9.58 -9.89
CA PRO A 179 17.11 -9.57 -11.24
C PRO A 179 15.65 -9.11 -11.32
N LEU A 180 14.89 -9.19 -10.22
CA LEU A 180 13.52 -8.69 -10.12
C LEU A 180 13.44 -7.19 -9.86
N ASN A 181 14.51 -6.55 -9.38
CA ASN A 181 14.54 -5.11 -9.23
C ASN A 181 14.77 -4.46 -10.61
N LYS A 182 13.81 -3.64 -11.05
CA LYS A 182 13.83 -2.90 -12.33
C LYS A 182 13.85 -1.38 -12.15
N TRP A 183 14.02 -0.90 -10.93
CA TRP A 183 13.75 0.49 -10.56
C TRP A 183 14.97 1.22 -9.99
N GLY A 184 16.16 0.62 -10.10
CA GLY A 184 17.40 1.18 -9.56
C GLY A 184 17.63 0.88 -8.08
N ASP A 185 18.52 1.67 -7.51
CA ASP A 185 18.98 1.55 -6.13
C ASP A 185 17.85 1.73 -5.09
N ALA A 186 18.10 1.23 -3.87
CA ALA A 186 17.28 1.49 -2.69
C ALA A 186 15.82 1.01 -2.75
N HIS A 187 15.57 -0.01 -3.56
CA HIS A 187 14.35 -0.80 -3.50
C HIS A 187 14.60 -1.95 -2.53
N TRP A 188 14.11 -1.79 -1.30
CA TRP A 188 14.19 -2.82 -0.28
C TRP A 188 13.28 -3.98 -0.66
N MET A 189 13.80 -5.20 -0.68
CA MET A 189 13.13 -6.38 -1.21
C MET A 189 12.99 -7.45 -0.14
N VAL A 190 11.83 -8.11 -0.15
CA VAL A 190 11.67 -9.44 0.43
C VAL A 190 10.97 -10.34 -0.59
N ASP A 191 11.42 -11.58 -0.65
CA ASP A 191 10.86 -12.66 -1.47
C ASP A 191 10.45 -13.79 -0.53
N PHE A 192 9.20 -14.24 -0.62
CA PHE A 192 8.71 -15.35 0.18
C PHE A 192 7.67 -16.17 -0.58
N ASP A 193 7.58 -17.44 -0.23
CA ASP A 193 6.44 -18.28 -0.56
C ASP A 193 5.36 -18.06 0.50
N MET A 194 4.18 -17.57 0.09
CA MET A 194 3.10 -17.15 0.98
C MET A 194 1.88 -18.06 0.82
N ASP A 195 1.24 -18.42 1.94
CA ASP A 195 -0.08 -19.08 1.90
C ASP A 195 -1.20 -18.08 1.58
N CYS A 196 -1.54 -17.98 0.29
CA CYS A 196 -2.64 -17.16 -0.18
C CYS A 196 -4.01 -17.60 0.36
N SER A 197 -4.17 -18.81 0.90
CA SER A 197 -5.45 -19.20 1.51
C SER A 197 -5.72 -18.49 2.85
N GLU A 198 -4.69 -17.92 3.46
CA GLU A 198 -4.79 -17.14 4.70
C GLU A 198 -4.98 -15.63 4.43
N THR A 199 -4.87 -15.21 3.16
CA THR A 199 -5.09 -13.82 2.72
C THR A 199 -6.59 -13.46 2.68
N GLU A 200 -6.90 -12.18 2.47
CA GLU A 200 -8.26 -11.72 2.22
C GLU A 200 -8.46 -11.48 0.72
N MET A 201 -9.20 -12.37 0.04
CA MET A 201 -9.44 -12.30 -1.40
C MET A 201 -8.14 -12.21 -2.24
N GLY A 202 -7.04 -12.82 -1.77
CA GLY A 202 -5.72 -12.73 -2.42
C GLY A 202 -4.89 -11.51 -1.99
N TRP A 203 -5.36 -10.71 -1.04
CA TRP A 203 -4.71 -9.49 -0.57
C TRP A 203 -4.31 -9.54 0.90
N PHE A 204 -3.27 -8.79 1.23
CA PHE A 204 -2.76 -8.63 2.58
C PHE A 204 -2.19 -7.22 2.76
N ASP A 205 -2.10 -6.77 4.00
CA ASP A 205 -1.58 -5.47 4.37
C ASP A 205 -0.11 -5.57 4.81
N VAL A 206 0.70 -4.57 4.48
CA VAL A 206 2.07 -4.41 4.96
C VAL A 206 2.36 -2.95 5.30
N LYS A 207 3.23 -2.75 6.27
CA LYS A 207 3.77 -1.44 6.63
C LYS A 207 5.25 -1.56 6.96
N ALA A 208 6.05 -0.64 6.43
CA ALA A 208 7.47 -0.60 6.66
C ALA A 208 7.79 -0.11 8.08
N PHE A 209 8.76 -0.77 8.71
CA PHE A 209 9.38 -0.37 9.96
C PHE A 209 10.89 -0.25 9.73
N LEU A 210 11.45 0.93 10.00
CA LEU A 210 12.86 1.20 9.79
C LEU A 210 13.58 1.34 11.13
N THR A 211 14.70 0.64 11.31
CA THR A 211 15.48 0.78 12.54
C THR A 211 15.96 2.21 12.73
N ASN A 212 15.98 2.65 13.99
CA ASN A 212 16.35 4.02 14.38
C ASN A 212 15.46 5.13 13.78
N PHE A 213 14.26 4.78 13.30
CA PHE A 213 13.26 5.74 12.79
C PHE A 213 11.85 5.36 13.24
N GLY A 214 11.48 4.08 13.13
CA GLY A 214 10.16 3.55 13.46
C GLY A 214 9.31 3.28 12.22
N TRP A 215 7.99 3.33 12.40
CA TRP A 215 7.01 3.11 11.34
C TRP A 215 7.07 4.18 10.25
N GLU A 216 6.78 3.77 9.02
CA GLU A 216 6.34 4.73 8.00
C GLU A 216 5.00 5.40 8.40
N SER A 217 4.70 6.53 7.79
CA SER A 217 3.47 7.27 8.05
C SER A 217 2.24 6.50 7.59
N ASP A 218 1.08 6.83 8.16
CA ASP A 218 -0.21 6.39 7.63
C ASP A 218 -0.38 6.87 6.18
N ILE A 219 -0.83 5.97 5.30
CA ILE A 219 -1.09 6.27 3.89
C ILE A 219 -2.54 5.97 3.52
N VAL A 220 -2.98 6.51 2.40
CA VAL A 220 -4.18 6.04 1.69
C VAL A 220 -3.70 5.47 0.37
N GLN A 221 -3.81 4.16 0.20
CA GLN A 221 -3.38 3.51 -1.03
C GLN A 221 -4.41 3.76 -2.15
N TYR A 222 -3.90 4.14 -3.32
CA TYR A 222 -4.69 4.25 -4.55
C TYR A 222 -4.64 2.93 -5.34
N PRO A 223 -5.49 2.74 -6.36
CA PRO A 223 -5.33 1.61 -7.28
C PRO A 223 -3.89 1.51 -7.79
N CYS A 224 -3.31 0.32 -7.70
CA CYS A 224 -1.93 0.09 -8.13
C CYS A 224 -1.86 0.04 -9.65
N SER A 225 -0.81 0.61 -10.24
CA SER A 225 -0.55 0.43 -11.68
C SER A 225 0.10 -0.92 -11.97
N GLY A 226 0.03 -1.37 -13.21
CA GLY A 226 0.72 -2.57 -13.67
C GLY A 226 0.62 -2.71 -15.19
N PRO A 227 1.41 -3.61 -15.81
CA PRO A 227 1.34 -3.86 -17.25
C PRO A 227 -0.05 -4.29 -17.72
N ASP A 228 -0.80 -4.98 -16.85
CA ASP A 228 -2.14 -5.50 -17.12
C ASP A 228 -3.26 -4.49 -16.79
N GLY A 229 -2.92 -3.25 -16.42
CA GLY A 229 -3.85 -2.19 -16.06
C GLY A 229 -3.75 -1.80 -14.58
N SER A 230 -4.82 -1.20 -14.05
CA SER A 230 -4.89 -0.82 -12.64
C SER A 230 -5.51 -1.93 -11.79
N ASP A 231 -4.85 -2.34 -10.72
CA ASP A 231 -5.42 -3.22 -9.70
C ASP A 231 -6.18 -2.37 -8.66
N PRO A 232 -7.52 -2.49 -8.57
CA PRO A 232 -8.29 -1.77 -7.58
C PRO A 232 -8.00 -2.30 -6.17
N THR A 233 -8.03 -1.41 -5.19
CA THR A 233 -7.87 -1.80 -3.78
C THR A 233 -9.05 -2.70 -3.34
N PRO A 234 -8.78 -3.85 -2.70
CA PRO A 234 -9.80 -4.84 -2.32
C PRO A 234 -10.78 -4.32 -1.26
N TYR A 235 -10.31 -3.40 -0.42
CA TYR A 235 -11.04 -2.76 0.66
C TYR A 235 -10.45 -1.36 0.90
N SER A 236 -11.18 -0.54 1.66
CA SER A 236 -10.81 0.84 1.96
C SER A 236 -10.71 1.07 3.46
N GLY A 237 -9.89 2.04 3.87
CA GLY A 237 -9.79 2.48 5.27
C GLY A 237 -8.57 1.94 6.04
N THR A 238 -7.85 0.98 5.47
CA THR A 238 -6.49 0.64 5.93
C THR A 238 -5.56 1.83 5.77
N LYS A 239 -4.57 1.92 6.65
CA LYS A 239 -3.53 2.95 6.64
C LYS A 239 -2.16 2.41 6.24
N ASN A 240 -2.19 1.24 5.61
CA ASN A 240 -1.06 0.39 5.26
C ASN A 240 -1.08 0.17 3.74
N HIS A 241 0.03 -0.33 3.20
CA HIS A 241 0.06 -0.78 1.83
C HIS A 241 -0.73 -2.09 1.71
N MET A 242 -1.52 -2.25 0.67
CA MET A 242 -2.21 -3.50 0.33
C MET A 242 -1.45 -4.17 -0.81
N ALA A 243 -0.89 -5.35 -0.53
CA ALA A 243 -0.17 -6.20 -1.46
C ALA A 243 -1.02 -7.40 -1.87
N ARG A 244 -0.70 -7.97 -3.04
CA ARG A 244 -1.39 -9.09 -3.65
C ARG A 244 -0.50 -10.32 -3.66
N CYS A 245 -1.04 -11.43 -3.15
CA CYS A 245 -0.37 -12.72 -3.08
C CYS A 245 -0.19 -13.32 -4.47
N GLY A 246 1.00 -13.85 -4.78
CA GLY A 246 1.34 -14.38 -6.10
C GLY A 246 1.86 -13.33 -7.10
N PHE A 247 2.18 -12.12 -6.64
CA PHE A 247 2.65 -11.01 -7.47
C PHE A 247 3.92 -10.36 -6.92
N ILE A 248 4.55 -9.55 -7.76
CA ILE A 248 5.56 -8.58 -7.36
C ILE A 248 4.82 -7.28 -7.02
N ASN A 249 4.92 -6.86 -5.77
CA ASN A 249 4.29 -5.68 -5.23
C ASN A 249 5.36 -4.63 -4.96
N ARG A 250 5.22 -3.41 -5.48
CA ARG A 250 6.18 -2.34 -5.29
C ARG A 250 5.49 -1.10 -4.72
N PHE A 251 6.00 -0.62 -3.61
CA PHE A 251 5.50 0.54 -2.89
C PHE A 251 6.56 1.62 -2.75
N ASN A 252 6.12 2.83 -2.44
CA ASN A 252 6.99 3.92 -2.02
C ASN A 252 6.76 4.18 -0.52
N PHE A 253 7.84 4.25 0.25
CA PHE A 253 7.75 4.54 1.68
C PHE A 253 7.03 5.87 1.92
N ASN A 254 6.07 5.92 2.85
CA ASN A 254 5.20 7.07 3.14
C ASN A 254 4.29 7.53 1.98
N ALA A 255 4.06 6.74 0.94
CA ALA A 255 3.18 7.14 -0.17
C ALA A 255 2.26 6.01 -0.63
N GLY A 256 1.00 6.33 -0.92
CA GLY A 256 -0.01 5.36 -1.34
C GLY A 256 0.04 4.93 -2.81
N SER A 257 1.09 5.28 -3.55
CA SER A 257 1.30 4.83 -4.92
C SER A 257 1.99 3.47 -4.94
N CYS A 258 1.53 2.59 -5.82
CA CYS A 258 2.00 1.22 -5.91
C CYS A 258 2.01 0.68 -7.34
N GLU A 259 2.84 -0.33 -7.59
CA GLU A 259 2.83 -1.17 -8.78
C GLU A 259 2.62 -2.63 -8.38
N ILE A 260 1.75 -3.34 -9.10
CA ILE A 260 1.56 -4.79 -8.96
C ILE A 260 1.81 -5.43 -10.33
N ILE A 261 2.73 -6.40 -10.36
CA ILE A 261 3.25 -7.00 -11.59
C ILE A 261 3.21 -8.52 -11.45
N ALA A 262 2.75 -9.23 -12.48
CA ALA A 262 2.85 -10.67 -12.56
C ALA A 262 4.33 -11.11 -12.74
N PHE A 263 4.64 -12.36 -12.36
CA PHE A 263 5.97 -12.96 -12.56
C PHE A 263 6.31 -13.23 -14.03
#